data_AF-A0A929MPX4-F1
#
_entry.id   AF-A0A929MPX4-F1
#
_cell.length_a   1.000
_cell.length_b   1.000
_cell.length_c   1.000
_cell.angle_alpha   90.00
_cell.angle_beta   90.00
_cell.angle_gamma   90.00
#
_symmetry.space_group_name_H-M   'P 1'
#
loop_
_entity.id
_entity.type
_entity.pdbx_description
1 polymer ?
#
loop_
_entity_poly.entity_id
_entity_poly.type
_entity_poly.pdbx_seq_one_letter_code
_entity_poly.pdbx_strand_id
1 'polypeptide(L)'
;MKFSELEYQRPDLDLLKEDFFNQISLIEKAEEAEVALKATKHIQEIQNTLGTLSTLVSIRNSINTKDSFYEEETAFWDEHFPIIGEWDTAYYRAVLGSKWRSELENYLPETFFPMAENSLKVFSPEIIPLLQQENKLSTEYSKLQASAEIEFQGQTYNLPGMAKFAQDPDREVRRQASELVSVFYNEHEAEFDRIYDNLVKVRDQIAKTLGFKDFVEVGYLRMNRLDYNRQQVEVYRQEILEHVVPVVNKLYQRQADRLGLESLKPYDLEYKFKTGNAMPQGTPEEILAAGVKMYHELSPETGEFIDFMVDRELLDLVTKPGKASGGYCTYLPDYEAPFIFSNFNGTAADVDVLTHEAGHAFQVFQSRWIQTPECVWPTFESCEIHSMSMEFLAWPWMELFFGSQTLKY
;
A
#
# COMPACT_ATOMS: atom_id res chain seq x y z
N MET A 1 -7.56 -22.84 2.47
CA MET A 1 -6.66 -22.76 1.32
C MET A 1 -5.56 -21.80 1.69
N LYS A 2 -4.32 -22.20 1.51
CA LYS A 2 -3.14 -21.37 1.74
C LYS A 2 -2.89 -20.45 0.55
N PHE A 3 -2.19 -19.34 0.75
CA PHE A 3 -1.84 -18.40 -0.31
C PHE A 3 -1.07 -19.08 -1.46
N SER A 4 -0.18 -20.01 -1.11
CA SER A 4 0.60 -20.81 -2.06
C SER A 4 -0.25 -21.73 -2.96
N GLU A 5 -1.47 -22.06 -2.53
CA GLU A 5 -2.41 -22.92 -3.24
C GLU A 5 -3.39 -22.13 -4.14
N LEU A 6 -3.42 -20.80 -4.04
CA LEU A 6 -4.34 -19.97 -4.82
C LEU A 6 -3.93 -20.00 -6.29
N GLU A 7 -4.78 -20.50 -7.18
CA GLU A 7 -4.46 -20.51 -8.61
C GLU A 7 -4.81 -19.15 -9.23
N TYR A 8 -3.89 -18.64 -10.06
CA TYR A 8 -4.16 -17.50 -10.91
C TYR A 8 -4.48 -18.00 -12.31
N GLN A 9 -5.61 -17.57 -12.85
CA GLN A 9 -5.93 -17.70 -14.26
C GLN A 9 -6.34 -16.32 -14.77
N ARG A 10 -5.67 -15.87 -15.84
CA ARG A 10 -6.04 -14.61 -16.50
C ARG A 10 -7.51 -14.69 -16.93
N PRO A 11 -8.34 -13.70 -16.57
CA PRO A 11 -9.76 -13.73 -16.89
C PRO A 11 -10.01 -13.43 -18.37
N ASP A 12 -11.12 -13.95 -18.90
CA ASP A 12 -11.66 -13.52 -20.18
C ASP A 12 -12.42 -12.20 -19.99
N LEU A 13 -11.74 -11.09 -20.27
CA LEU A 13 -12.31 -9.76 -20.07
C LEU A 13 -13.47 -9.46 -21.02
N ASP A 14 -13.55 -10.08 -22.20
CA ASP A 14 -14.66 -9.85 -23.13
C ASP A 14 -15.95 -10.46 -22.59
N LEU A 15 -15.87 -11.68 -22.05
CA LEU A 15 -17.02 -12.33 -21.39
C LEU A 15 -17.46 -11.58 -20.13
N LEU A 16 -16.50 -11.17 -19.28
CA LEU A 16 -16.82 -10.40 -18.08
C LEU A 16 -17.42 -9.04 -18.42
N LYS A 17 -16.92 -8.37 -19.47
CA LYS A 17 -17.49 -7.11 -19.96
C LYS A 17 -18.94 -7.27 -20.38
N GLU A 18 -19.24 -8.30 -21.18
CA GLU A 18 -20.59 -8.56 -21.64
C GLU A 18 -21.55 -8.76 -20.45
N ASP A 19 -21.17 -9.60 -19.49
CA ASP A 19 -21.97 -9.83 -18.29
C ASP A 19 -22.14 -8.55 -17.45
N PHE A 20 -21.05 -7.81 -17.22
CA PHE A 20 -21.07 -6.55 -16.47
C PHE A 20 -22.04 -5.52 -17.07
N PHE A 21 -21.99 -5.30 -18.39
CA PHE A 21 -22.90 -4.38 -19.06
C PHE A 21 -24.34 -4.90 -19.15
N ASN A 22 -24.54 -6.22 -19.19
CA ASN A 22 -25.87 -6.81 -19.05
C ASN A 22 -26.48 -6.49 -17.68
N GLN A 23 -25.71 -6.59 -16.60
CA GLN A 23 -26.16 -6.21 -15.25
C GLN A 23 -26.43 -4.70 -15.14
N ILE A 24 -25.59 -3.84 -15.73
CA ILE A 24 -25.86 -2.39 -15.80
C ILE A 24 -27.22 -2.13 -16.46
N SER A 25 -27.49 -2.78 -17.59
CA SER A 25 -28.78 -2.64 -18.28
C SER A 25 -29.96 -3.12 -17.42
N LEU A 26 -29.76 -4.08 -16.51
CA LEU A 26 -30.79 -4.50 -15.55
C LEU A 26 -31.03 -3.44 -14.49
N ILE A 27 -29.99 -2.77 -13.97
CA ILE A 27 -30.12 -1.65 -13.02
C ILE A 27 -30.92 -0.50 -13.65
N GLU A 28 -30.61 -0.15 -14.89
CA GLU A 28 -31.24 0.98 -15.60
C GLU A 28 -32.72 0.71 -15.95
N LYS A 29 -33.05 -0.54 -16.31
CA LYS A 29 -34.39 -0.92 -16.81
C LYS A 29 -35.25 -1.64 -15.77
N ALA A 30 -34.75 -1.87 -14.56
CA ALA A 30 -35.44 -2.61 -13.51
C ALA A 30 -36.84 -2.03 -13.25
N GLU A 31 -37.89 -2.85 -13.36
CA GLU A 31 -39.26 -2.48 -12.96
C GLU A 31 -39.58 -2.81 -11.49
N GLU A 32 -38.64 -3.45 -10.79
CA GLU A 32 -38.73 -3.79 -9.37
C GLU A 32 -37.36 -3.57 -8.71
N ALA A 33 -37.33 -3.03 -7.49
CA ALA A 33 -36.09 -2.76 -6.75
C ALA A 33 -35.20 -4.01 -6.61
N GLU A 34 -35.82 -5.18 -6.42
CA GLU A 34 -35.10 -6.44 -6.27
C GLU A 34 -34.21 -6.77 -7.48
N VAL A 35 -34.63 -6.39 -8.69
CA VAL A 35 -33.82 -6.58 -9.92
C VAL A 35 -32.57 -5.71 -9.89
N ALA A 36 -32.71 -4.43 -9.53
CA ALA A 36 -31.59 -3.50 -9.43
C ALA A 36 -30.59 -3.94 -8.33
N LEU A 37 -31.09 -4.39 -7.18
CA LEU A 37 -30.27 -4.86 -6.07
C LEU A 37 -29.48 -6.13 -6.44
N LYS A 38 -30.12 -7.11 -7.08
CA LYS A 38 -29.44 -8.34 -7.54
C LYS A 38 -28.37 -8.04 -8.59
N ALA A 39 -28.67 -7.17 -9.56
CA ALA A 39 -27.72 -6.78 -10.58
C ALA A 39 -26.52 -6.01 -9.98
N THR A 40 -26.78 -5.14 -9.00
CA THR A 40 -25.73 -4.43 -8.24
C THR A 40 -24.83 -5.41 -7.50
N LYS A 41 -25.41 -6.40 -6.81
CA LYS A 41 -24.65 -7.45 -6.13
C LYS A 41 -23.78 -8.26 -7.10
N HIS A 42 -24.33 -8.65 -8.25
CA HIS A 42 -23.59 -9.40 -9.27
C HIS A 42 -22.41 -8.60 -9.84
N ILE A 43 -22.59 -7.29 -10.05
CA ILE A 43 -21.48 -6.40 -10.42
C ILE A 43 -20.39 -6.39 -9.34
N GLN A 44 -20.75 -6.27 -8.06
CA GLN A 44 -19.79 -6.32 -6.95
C GLN A 44 -19.03 -7.65 -6.91
N GLU A 45 -19.70 -8.77 -7.20
CA GLU A 45 -19.06 -10.09 -7.33
C GLU A 45 -18.02 -10.10 -8.47
N ILE A 46 -18.34 -9.56 -9.65
CA ILE A 46 -17.38 -9.44 -10.76
C ILE A 46 -16.19 -8.55 -10.37
N GLN A 47 -16.44 -7.40 -9.74
CA GLN A 47 -15.40 -6.48 -9.29
C GLN A 47 -14.47 -7.16 -8.25
N ASN A 48 -15.04 -7.90 -7.30
CA ASN A 48 -14.30 -8.67 -6.30
C ASN A 48 -13.41 -9.75 -6.93
N THR A 49 -13.90 -10.44 -7.96
CA THR A 49 -13.09 -11.42 -8.70
C THR A 49 -11.95 -10.76 -9.48
N LEU A 50 -12.21 -9.67 -10.20
CA LEU A 50 -11.15 -8.91 -10.89
C LEU A 50 -10.12 -8.36 -9.91
N GLY A 51 -10.57 -7.83 -8.76
CA GLY A 51 -9.73 -7.39 -7.66
C GLY A 51 -8.88 -8.52 -7.07
N THR A 52 -9.43 -9.71 -6.90
CA THR A 52 -8.69 -10.89 -6.42
C THR A 52 -7.59 -11.28 -7.38
N LEU A 53 -7.91 -11.43 -8.68
CA LEU A 53 -6.97 -11.91 -9.69
C LEU A 53 -5.79 -10.94 -9.89
N SER A 54 -6.09 -9.66 -9.99
CA SER A 54 -5.08 -8.61 -10.10
C SER A 54 -4.22 -8.47 -8.84
N THR A 55 -4.83 -8.54 -7.65
CA THR A 55 -4.09 -8.49 -6.38
C THR A 55 -3.15 -9.69 -6.24
N LEU A 56 -3.59 -10.89 -6.64
CA LEU A 56 -2.75 -12.08 -6.64
C LEU A 56 -1.51 -11.91 -7.53
N VAL A 57 -1.67 -11.32 -8.73
CA VAL A 57 -0.54 -10.97 -9.61
C VAL A 57 0.37 -9.94 -8.95
N SER A 58 -0.20 -8.87 -8.38
CA SER A 58 0.58 -7.81 -7.73
C SER A 58 1.42 -8.34 -6.57
N ILE A 59 0.83 -9.18 -5.71
CA ILE A 59 1.55 -9.83 -4.61
C ILE A 59 2.70 -10.67 -5.15
N ARG A 60 2.44 -11.57 -6.10
CA ARG A 60 3.46 -12.50 -6.61
C ARG A 60 4.56 -11.79 -7.38
N ASN A 61 4.23 -10.78 -8.16
CA ASN A 61 5.22 -9.94 -8.84
C ASN A 61 6.08 -9.17 -7.84
N SER A 62 5.48 -8.57 -6.80
CA SER A 62 6.24 -7.82 -5.79
C SER A 62 7.15 -8.70 -4.92
N ILE A 63 6.77 -9.96 -4.67
CA ILE A 63 7.63 -10.95 -3.99
C ILE A 63 8.87 -11.27 -4.82
N ASN A 64 8.72 -11.35 -6.15
CA ASN A 64 9.83 -11.59 -7.07
C ASN A 64 9.60 -10.89 -8.41
N THR A 65 10.14 -9.69 -8.58
CA THR A 65 9.99 -8.88 -9.81
C THR A 65 10.83 -9.43 -10.97
N LYS A 66 11.55 -10.53 -10.77
CA LYS A 66 12.30 -11.26 -11.80
C LYS A 66 11.50 -12.44 -12.37
N ASP A 67 10.31 -12.72 -11.85
CA ASP A 67 9.41 -13.73 -12.40
C ASP A 67 8.73 -13.23 -13.68
N SER A 68 9.12 -13.78 -14.84
CA SER A 68 8.62 -13.34 -16.14
C SER A 68 7.11 -13.55 -16.31
N PHE A 69 6.53 -14.58 -15.67
CA PHE A 69 5.10 -14.81 -15.77
C PHE A 69 4.32 -13.68 -15.09
N TYR A 70 4.66 -13.35 -13.85
CA TYR A 70 3.97 -12.26 -13.13
C TYR A 70 4.36 -10.87 -13.65
N GLU A 71 5.51 -10.71 -14.30
CA GLU A 71 5.82 -9.50 -15.05
C GLU A 71 4.87 -9.30 -16.23
N GLU A 72 4.64 -10.35 -17.04
CA GLU A 72 3.70 -10.30 -18.18
C GLU A 72 2.26 -10.08 -17.72
N GLU A 73 1.83 -10.72 -16.62
CA GLU A 73 0.51 -10.50 -16.04
C GLU A 73 0.36 -9.08 -15.45
N THR A 74 1.41 -8.53 -14.84
CA THR A 74 1.39 -7.13 -14.37
C THR A 74 1.19 -6.18 -15.55
N ALA A 75 1.91 -6.39 -16.66
CA ALA A 75 1.75 -5.59 -17.87
C ALA A 75 0.32 -5.71 -18.46
N PHE A 76 -0.28 -6.91 -18.42
CA PHE A 76 -1.68 -7.10 -18.81
C PHE A 76 -2.61 -6.24 -17.94
N TRP A 77 -2.49 -6.29 -16.62
CA TRP A 77 -3.32 -5.50 -15.72
C TRP A 77 -3.08 -3.99 -15.86
N ASP A 78 -1.84 -3.54 -16.03
CA ASP A 78 -1.49 -2.14 -16.28
C ASP A 78 -2.21 -1.58 -17.52
N GLU A 79 -2.34 -2.41 -18.56
CA GLU A 79 -3.03 -2.06 -19.80
C GLU A 79 -4.57 -2.10 -19.66
N HIS A 80 -5.11 -3.09 -18.94
CA HIS A 80 -6.55 -3.36 -18.95
C HIS A 80 -7.33 -2.70 -17.80
N PHE A 81 -6.71 -2.38 -16.67
CA PHE A 81 -7.40 -1.69 -15.57
C PHE A 81 -8.04 -0.34 -15.98
N PRO A 82 -7.38 0.52 -16.77
CA PRO A 82 -8.00 1.73 -17.28
C PRO A 82 -9.26 1.48 -18.13
N ILE A 83 -9.33 0.33 -18.83
CA ILE A 83 -10.48 -0.08 -19.63
C ILE A 83 -11.61 -0.56 -18.71
N ILE A 84 -11.28 -1.34 -17.68
CA ILE A 84 -12.24 -1.78 -16.65
C ILE A 84 -12.83 -0.57 -15.91
N GLY A 85 -12.04 0.47 -15.66
CA GLY A 85 -12.52 1.72 -15.07
C GLY A 85 -13.65 2.38 -15.88
N GLU A 86 -13.72 2.16 -17.20
CA GLU A 86 -14.88 2.58 -17.99
C GLU A 86 -16.16 1.86 -17.56
N TRP A 87 -16.07 0.57 -17.26
CA TRP A 87 -17.19 -0.26 -16.83
C TRP A 87 -17.67 0.20 -15.46
N ASP A 88 -16.74 0.42 -14.51
CA ASP A 88 -17.05 0.95 -13.19
C ASP A 88 -17.76 2.31 -13.29
N THR A 89 -17.28 3.23 -14.14
CA THR A 89 -17.97 4.52 -14.32
C THR A 89 -19.35 4.39 -14.95
N ALA A 90 -19.57 3.41 -15.82
CA ALA A 90 -20.90 3.12 -16.36
C ALA A 90 -21.83 2.59 -15.24
N TYR A 91 -21.33 1.69 -14.39
CA TYR A 91 -22.03 1.20 -13.21
C TYR A 91 -22.39 2.32 -12.23
N TYR A 92 -21.43 3.21 -11.91
CA TYR A 92 -21.68 4.38 -11.05
C TYR A 92 -22.78 5.28 -11.62
N ARG A 93 -22.78 5.57 -12.93
CA ARG A 93 -23.85 6.35 -13.56
C ARG A 93 -25.21 5.65 -13.44
N ALA A 94 -25.25 4.33 -13.65
CA ALA A 94 -26.49 3.56 -13.54
C ALA A 94 -27.05 3.54 -12.12
N VAL A 95 -26.21 3.39 -11.09
CA VAL A 95 -26.62 3.44 -9.69
C VAL A 95 -27.06 4.84 -9.27
N LEU A 96 -26.31 5.88 -9.65
CA LEU A 96 -26.65 7.28 -9.35
C LEU A 96 -27.93 7.73 -10.07
N GLY A 97 -28.18 7.25 -11.28
CA GLY A 97 -29.36 7.56 -12.09
C GLY A 97 -30.54 6.59 -11.91
N SER A 98 -30.43 5.58 -11.05
CA SER A 98 -31.46 4.55 -10.92
C SER A 98 -32.77 5.10 -10.35
N LYS A 99 -33.91 4.59 -10.84
CA LYS A 99 -35.22 4.89 -10.26
C LYS A 99 -35.42 4.27 -8.86
N TRP A 100 -34.62 3.26 -8.52
CA TRP A 100 -34.58 2.57 -7.22
C TRP A 100 -33.48 3.12 -6.32
N ARG A 101 -33.18 4.41 -6.47
CA ARG A 101 -32.09 5.09 -5.77
C ARG A 101 -32.17 4.91 -4.26
N SER A 102 -33.36 5.07 -3.68
CA SER A 102 -33.55 4.96 -2.24
C SER A 102 -33.34 3.54 -1.71
N GLU A 103 -33.72 2.52 -2.47
CA GLU A 103 -33.46 1.12 -2.12
C GLU A 103 -31.96 0.79 -2.23
N LEU A 104 -31.29 1.32 -3.25
CA LEU A 104 -29.82 1.19 -3.38
C LEU A 104 -29.08 1.93 -2.26
N GLU A 105 -29.57 3.07 -1.78
CA GLU A 105 -29.01 3.79 -0.61
C GLU A 105 -29.17 3.02 0.70
N ASN A 106 -30.17 2.14 0.80
CA ASN A 106 -30.31 1.24 1.95
C ASN A 106 -29.42 0.00 1.85
N TYR A 107 -28.94 -0.35 0.65
CA TYR A 107 -28.13 -1.53 0.38
C TYR A 107 -26.63 -1.22 0.35
N LEU A 108 -26.23 -0.13 -0.32
CA LEU A 108 -24.83 0.29 -0.46
C LEU A 108 -24.40 1.17 0.71
N PRO A 109 -23.13 1.11 1.14
CA PRO A 109 -22.59 2.03 2.13
C PRO A 109 -22.79 3.49 1.72
N GLU A 110 -23.09 4.38 2.68
CA GLU A 110 -23.31 5.81 2.40
C GLU A 110 -22.13 6.45 1.66
N THR A 111 -20.90 6.04 1.99
CA THR A 111 -19.65 6.52 1.38
C THR A 111 -19.49 6.14 -0.09
N PHE A 112 -20.17 5.09 -0.57
CA PHE A 112 -20.12 4.67 -1.97
C PHE A 112 -20.52 5.82 -2.92
N PHE A 113 -21.54 6.58 -2.56
CA PHE A 113 -22.11 7.60 -3.45
C PHE A 113 -21.18 8.78 -3.73
N PRO A 114 -20.61 9.46 -2.71
CA PRO A 114 -19.62 10.50 -2.99
C PRO A 114 -18.35 9.97 -3.67
N MET A 115 -17.94 8.72 -3.41
CA MET A 115 -16.82 8.07 -4.12
C MET A 115 -17.15 7.81 -5.61
N ALA A 116 -18.37 7.35 -5.89
CA ALA A 116 -18.87 7.17 -7.25
C ALA A 116 -18.92 8.52 -7.98
N GLU A 117 -19.42 9.58 -7.34
CA GLU A 117 -19.42 10.94 -7.91
C GLU A 117 -18.03 11.46 -8.23
N ASN A 118 -17.06 11.25 -7.33
CA ASN A 118 -15.67 11.63 -7.59
C ASN A 118 -15.07 10.85 -8.75
N SER A 119 -15.29 9.53 -8.81
CA SER A 119 -14.87 8.69 -9.93
C SER A 119 -15.39 9.21 -11.27
N LEU A 120 -16.64 9.66 -11.33
CA LEU A 120 -17.22 10.25 -12.54
C LEU A 120 -16.57 11.58 -12.95
N LYS A 121 -16.00 12.35 -12.01
CA LYS A 121 -15.30 13.61 -12.30
C LYS A 121 -13.88 13.38 -12.83
N VAL A 122 -13.24 12.27 -12.45
CA VAL A 122 -11.83 12.01 -12.78
C VAL A 122 -11.61 10.92 -13.82
N PHE A 123 -12.65 10.56 -14.57
CA PHE A 123 -12.58 9.57 -15.63
C PHE A 123 -13.25 10.03 -16.93
N SER A 124 -12.61 9.70 -18.05
CA SER A 124 -13.14 9.82 -19.40
C SER A 124 -12.50 8.74 -20.28
N PRO A 125 -13.21 8.16 -21.26
CA PRO A 125 -12.59 7.24 -22.23
C PRO A 125 -11.37 7.85 -22.94
N GLU A 126 -11.34 9.18 -23.13
CA GLU A 126 -10.23 9.89 -23.78
C GLU A 126 -8.90 9.81 -23.01
N ILE A 127 -8.94 9.58 -21.70
CA ILE A 127 -7.72 9.49 -20.88
C ILE A 127 -7.21 8.06 -20.69
N ILE A 128 -7.91 7.03 -21.19
CA ILE A 128 -7.50 5.62 -21.06
C ILE A 128 -6.04 5.40 -21.49
N PRO A 129 -5.58 5.88 -22.67
CA PRO A 129 -4.18 5.72 -23.06
C PRO A 129 -3.18 6.41 -22.12
N LEU A 130 -3.59 7.52 -21.49
CA LEU A 130 -2.76 8.25 -20.54
C LEU A 130 -2.67 7.52 -19.20
N LEU A 131 -3.76 6.88 -18.76
CA LEU A 131 -3.77 6.04 -17.57
C LEU A 131 -2.89 4.79 -17.75
N GLN A 132 -2.95 4.15 -18.93
CA GLN A 132 -2.07 3.02 -19.27
C GLN A 132 -0.59 3.45 -19.23
N GLN A 133 -0.28 4.64 -19.75
CA GLN A 133 1.06 5.20 -19.66
C GLN A 133 1.48 5.50 -18.22
N GLU A 134 0.59 6.08 -17.40
CA GLU A 134 0.82 6.33 -15.97
C GLU A 134 1.15 5.03 -15.21
N ASN A 135 0.37 3.97 -15.44
CA ASN A 135 0.59 2.65 -14.84
C ASN A 135 1.96 2.09 -15.23
N LYS A 136 2.26 2.04 -16.53
CA LYS A 136 3.53 1.53 -17.05
C LYS A 136 4.74 2.27 -16.46
N LEU A 137 4.68 3.59 -16.34
CA LEU A 137 5.77 4.39 -15.74
C LEU A 137 5.92 4.10 -14.24
N SER A 138 4.83 3.86 -13.53
CA SER A 138 4.86 3.50 -12.10
C SER A 138 5.47 2.11 -11.89
N THR A 139 5.10 1.13 -12.73
CA THR A 139 5.70 -0.20 -12.75
C THR A 139 7.19 -0.15 -13.11
N GLU A 140 7.56 0.69 -14.10
CA GLU A 140 8.96 0.91 -14.49
C GLU A 140 9.79 1.47 -13.32
N TYR A 141 9.26 2.44 -12.57
CA TYR A 141 9.92 2.99 -11.38
C TYR A 141 10.18 1.91 -10.31
N SER A 142 9.16 1.14 -9.97
CA SER A 142 9.25 0.07 -8.97
C SER A 142 10.25 -1.01 -9.39
N LYS A 143 10.26 -1.38 -10.68
CA LYS A 143 11.21 -2.36 -11.23
C LYS A 143 12.65 -1.84 -11.16
N LEU A 144 12.88 -0.57 -11.49
CA LEU A 144 14.20 0.05 -11.40
C LEU A 144 14.71 0.08 -9.96
N GLN A 145 13.86 0.38 -8.98
CA GLN A 145 14.28 0.29 -7.57
C GLN A 145 14.57 -1.16 -7.14
N ALA A 146 13.75 -2.13 -7.56
CA ALA A 146 13.91 -3.54 -7.21
C ALA A 146 15.15 -4.20 -7.89
N SER A 147 15.68 -3.60 -8.96
CA SER A 147 16.87 -4.10 -9.65
C SER A 147 18.20 -3.77 -8.95
N ALA A 148 18.17 -3.07 -7.81
CA ALA A 148 19.37 -2.72 -7.07
C ALA A 148 20.16 -3.96 -6.64
N GLU A 149 21.42 -4.02 -7.06
CA GLU A 149 22.41 -5.05 -6.71
C GLU A 149 23.68 -4.36 -6.22
N ILE A 150 23.76 -4.11 -4.90
CA ILE A 150 24.81 -3.33 -4.25
C ILE A 150 25.81 -4.27 -3.57
N GLU A 151 27.03 -4.32 -4.07
CA GLU A 151 28.13 -5.09 -3.46
C GLU A 151 28.68 -4.40 -2.20
N PHE A 152 28.57 -5.07 -1.05
CA PHE A 152 29.13 -4.57 0.20
C PHE A 152 29.61 -5.72 1.09
N GLN A 153 30.86 -5.61 1.59
CA GLN A 153 31.48 -6.62 2.48
C GLN A 153 31.41 -8.07 1.95
N GLY A 154 31.52 -8.26 0.63
CA GLY A 154 31.56 -9.57 -0.02
C GLY A 154 30.20 -10.23 -0.26
N GLN A 155 29.11 -9.47 -0.13
CA GLN A 155 27.76 -9.91 -0.48
C GLN A 155 27.03 -8.83 -1.30
N THR A 156 26.06 -9.25 -2.10
CA THR A 156 25.16 -8.36 -2.86
C THR A 156 23.87 -8.10 -2.08
N TYR A 157 23.47 -6.83 -1.97
CA TYR A 157 22.26 -6.40 -1.27
C TYR A 157 21.33 -5.60 -2.19
N ASN A 158 20.03 -5.74 -1.98
CA ASN A 158 19.04 -4.78 -2.50
C ASN A 158 18.98 -3.53 -1.59
N LEU A 159 18.20 -2.51 -1.97
CA LEU A 159 18.07 -1.27 -1.19
C LEU A 159 17.61 -1.53 0.27
N PRO A 160 16.55 -2.33 0.55
CA PRO A 160 16.17 -2.64 1.94
C PRO A 160 17.26 -3.39 2.72
N GLY A 161 18.04 -4.24 2.05
CA GLY A 161 19.14 -4.99 2.65
C GLY A 161 20.30 -4.10 3.08
N MET A 162 20.47 -2.93 2.46
CA MET A 162 21.50 -1.95 2.85
C MET A 162 21.14 -1.20 4.15
N ALA A 163 19.87 -1.12 4.52
CA ALA A 163 19.39 -0.31 5.65
C ALA A 163 20.01 -0.74 7.00
N LYS A 164 20.29 -2.04 7.20
CA LYS A 164 20.95 -2.53 8.42
C LYS A 164 22.35 -1.93 8.62
N PHE A 165 23.09 -1.68 7.55
CA PHE A 165 24.43 -1.08 7.62
C PHE A 165 24.39 0.42 7.87
N ALA A 166 23.29 1.10 7.50
CA ALA A 166 23.05 2.49 7.86
C ALA A 166 22.83 2.69 9.38
N GLN A 167 22.68 1.60 10.14
CA GLN A 167 22.52 1.58 11.60
C GLN A 167 23.72 0.94 12.32
N ASP A 168 24.81 0.65 11.61
CA ASP A 168 25.99 -0.01 12.19
C ASP A 168 26.67 0.85 13.27
N PRO A 169 27.17 0.25 14.38
CA PRO A 169 27.95 0.98 15.38
C PRO A 169 29.18 1.70 14.82
N ASP A 170 29.83 1.13 13.80
CA ASP A 170 30.93 1.78 13.09
C ASP A 170 30.39 2.87 12.15
N ARG A 171 30.76 4.11 12.45
CA ARG A 171 30.37 5.29 11.67
C ARG A 171 30.88 5.23 10.22
N GLU A 172 32.02 4.59 9.99
CA GLU A 172 32.56 4.44 8.64
C GLU A 172 31.73 3.44 7.82
N VAL A 173 31.23 2.36 8.44
CA VAL A 173 30.29 1.43 7.80
C VAL A 173 29.01 2.15 7.41
N ARG A 174 28.43 2.97 8.31
CA ARG A 174 27.25 3.77 7.99
C ARG A 174 27.48 4.72 6.82
N ARG A 175 28.61 5.44 6.83
CA ARG A 175 28.99 6.37 5.75
C ARG A 175 29.07 5.63 4.41
N GLN A 176 29.81 4.52 4.36
CA GLN A 176 29.96 3.71 3.15
C GLN A 176 28.63 3.15 2.65
N ALA A 177 27.76 2.66 3.54
CA ALA A 177 26.45 2.16 3.17
C ALA A 177 25.57 3.26 2.55
N SER A 178 25.50 4.45 3.17
CA SER A 178 24.76 5.58 2.62
C SER A 178 25.33 6.07 1.27
N GLU A 179 26.65 6.04 1.10
CA GLU A 179 27.30 6.40 -0.16
C GLU A 179 26.99 5.40 -1.26
N LEU A 180 27.05 4.09 -0.99
CA LEU A 180 26.72 3.07 -1.99
C LEU A 180 25.25 3.14 -2.45
N VAL A 181 24.32 3.40 -1.52
CA VAL A 181 22.92 3.66 -1.89
C VAL A 181 22.82 4.92 -2.77
N SER A 182 23.55 5.98 -2.43
CA SER A 182 23.59 7.21 -3.23
C SER A 182 24.21 7.00 -4.61
N VAL A 183 25.24 6.15 -4.74
CA VAL A 183 25.87 5.78 -6.01
C VAL A 183 24.86 5.08 -6.90
N PHE A 184 24.10 4.11 -6.39
CA PHE A 184 23.04 3.46 -7.16
C PHE A 184 22.05 4.48 -7.73
N TYR A 185 21.52 5.39 -6.89
CA TYR A 185 20.60 6.41 -7.38
C TYR A 185 21.25 7.38 -8.38
N ASN A 186 22.53 7.70 -8.22
CA ASN A 186 23.26 8.57 -9.14
C ASN A 186 23.49 7.90 -10.51
N GLU A 187 23.88 6.63 -10.51
CA GLU A 187 24.07 5.83 -11.74
C GLU A 187 22.77 5.71 -12.55
N HIS A 188 21.63 5.72 -11.87
CA HIS A 188 20.29 5.67 -12.47
C HIS A 188 19.56 7.03 -12.48
N GLU A 189 20.24 8.15 -12.18
CA GLU A 189 19.61 9.47 -12.01
C GLU A 189 18.79 9.87 -13.24
N ALA A 190 19.37 9.73 -14.44
CA ALA A 190 18.70 10.07 -15.69
C ALA A 190 17.45 9.21 -15.96
N GLU A 191 17.43 7.96 -15.50
CA GLU A 191 16.28 7.07 -15.66
C GLU A 191 15.17 7.43 -14.68
N PHE A 192 15.50 7.65 -13.40
CA PHE A 192 14.55 8.13 -12.40
C PHE A 192 13.94 9.48 -12.78
N ASP A 193 14.76 10.43 -13.22
CA ASP A 193 14.32 11.74 -13.68
C ASP A 193 13.39 11.63 -14.88
N ARG A 194 13.74 10.81 -15.87
CA ARG A 194 12.89 10.57 -17.05
C ARG A 194 11.53 9.99 -16.65
N ILE A 195 11.51 9.00 -15.75
CA ILE A 195 10.27 8.36 -15.32
C ILE A 195 9.39 9.39 -14.60
N TYR A 196 9.95 10.14 -13.65
CA TYR A 196 9.19 11.12 -12.87
C TYR A 196 8.73 12.32 -13.72
N ASP A 197 9.57 12.83 -14.62
CA ASP A 197 9.20 13.88 -15.58
C ASP A 197 8.04 13.43 -16.49
N ASN A 198 8.07 12.20 -16.99
CA ASN A 198 6.97 11.65 -17.78
C ASN A 198 5.70 11.42 -16.96
N LEU A 199 5.82 10.99 -15.69
CA LEU A 199 4.68 10.87 -14.77
C LEU A 199 4.03 12.23 -14.53
N VAL A 200 4.81 13.29 -14.30
CA VAL A 200 4.28 14.64 -14.12
C VAL A 200 3.58 15.12 -15.39
N LYS A 201 4.19 14.93 -16.57
CA LYS A 201 3.61 15.31 -17.86
C LYS A 201 2.31 14.58 -18.17
N VAL A 202 2.26 13.26 -17.98
CA VAL A 202 1.05 12.48 -18.27
C VAL A 202 -0.08 12.84 -17.30
N ARG A 203 0.23 13.05 -16.02
CA ARG A 203 -0.75 13.51 -15.01
C ARG A 203 -1.30 14.90 -15.31
N ASP A 204 -0.44 15.83 -15.70
CA ASP A 204 -0.87 17.16 -16.15
C ASP A 204 -1.75 17.09 -17.42
N GLN A 205 -1.39 16.21 -18.37
CA GLN A 205 -2.21 15.98 -19.56
C GLN A 205 -3.58 15.37 -19.21
N ILE A 206 -3.63 14.39 -18.31
CA ILE A 206 -4.89 13.81 -17.79
C ILE A 206 -5.77 14.92 -17.23
N ALA A 207 -5.21 15.77 -16.35
CA ALA A 207 -5.95 16.85 -15.73
C ALA A 207 -6.54 17.83 -16.75
N LYS A 208 -5.73 18.25 -17.73
CA LYS A 208 -6.17 19.16 -18.80
C LYS A 208 -7.24 18.55 -19.69
N THR A 209 -7.10 17.27 -20.06
CA THR A 209 -8.11 16.54 -20.84
C THR A 209 -9.45 16.46 -20.09
N LEU A 210 -9.40 16.28 -18.77
CA LEU A 210 -10.59 16.28 -17.90
C LEU A 210 -11.13 17.69 -17.58
N GLY A 211 -10.49 18.76 -18.07
CA GLY A 211 -10.92 20.14 -17.85
C GLY A 211 -10.44 20.79 -16.55
N PHE A 212 -9.54 20.14 -15.81
CA PHE A 212 -8.91 20.72 -14.62
C PHE A 212 -7.72 21.61 -14.98
N LYS A 213 -7.41 22.55 -14.09
CA LYS A 213 -6.26 23.46 -14.24
C LYS A 213 -4.92 22.72 -14.22
N ASP A 214 -4.79 21.79 -13.28
CA ASP A 214 -3.60 21.01 -12.98
C ASP A 214 -4.00 19.71 -12.26
N PHE A 215 -3.05 18.82 -12.03
CA PHE A 215 -3.32 17.51 -11.43
C PHE A 215 -3.66 17.56 -9.94
N VAL A 216 -3.53 18.70 -9.26
CA VAL A 216 -3.75 18.75 -7.80
C VAL A 216 -5.18 18.40 -7.44
N GLU A 217 -6.16 18.97 -8.15
CA GLU A 217 -7.58 18.67 -7.89
C GLU A 217 -7.94 17.23 -8.27
N VAL A 218 -7.44 16.75 -9.42
CA VAL A 218 -7.60 15.35 -9.84
C VAL A 218 -7.05 14.39 -8.78
N GLY A 219 -5.88 14.69 -8.21
CA GLY A 219 -5.29 13.88 -7.15
C GLY A 219 -6.15 13.81 -5.89
N TYR A 220 -6.75 14.92 -5.46
CA TYR A 220 -7.64 14.93 -4.28
C TYR A 220 -8.91 14.11 -4.53
N LEU A 221 -9.49 14.22 -5.72
CA LEU A 221 -10.68 13.46 -6.11
C LEU A 221 -10.38 11.96 -6.25
N ARG A 222 -9.23 11.60 -6.85
CA ARG A 222 -8.77 10.19 -6.94
C ARG A 222 -8.53 9.55 -5.58
N MET A 223 -8.04 10.33 -4.61
CA MET A 223 -7.88 9.87 -3.23
C MET A 223 -9.19 9.87 -2.43
N ASN A 224 -10.32 10.25 -3.05
CA ASN A 224 -11.62 10.37 -2.39
C ASN A 224 -11.56 11.24 -1.12
N ARG A 225 -10.87 12.39 -1.16
CA ARG A 225 -10.84 13.33 -0.04
C ARG A 225 -12.17 14.09 0.04
N LEU A 226 -13.09 13.57 0.86
CA LEU A 226 -14.48 14.04 0.92
C LEU A 226 -14.69 15.20 1.91
N ASP A 227 -13.88 15.27 2.97
CA ASP A 227 -14.13 16.11 4.14
C ASP A 227 -12.99 17.13 4.43
N TYR A 228 -11.93 17.13 3.62
CA TYR A 228 -10.89 18.15 3.67
C TYR A 228 -10.36 18.56 2.29
N ASN A 229 -9.79 19.76 2.22
CA ASN A 229 -9.28 20.35 1.00
C ASN A 229 -7.84 20.88 1.14
N ARG A 230 -7.29 21.38 0.02
CA ARG A 230 -5.91 21.88 -0.07
C ARG A 230 -5.56 22.98 0.95
N GLN A 231 -6.50 23.87 1.25
CA GLN A 231 -6.25 24.97 2.20
C GLN A 231 -6.10 24.44 3.63
N GLN A 232 -6.90 23.44 4.02
CA GLN A 232 -6.77 22.78 5.32
C GLN A 232 -5.43 22.05 5.43
N VAL A 233 -4.99 21.35 4.37
CA VAL A 233 -3.67 20.70 4.36
C VAL A 233 -2.54 21.75 4.43
N GLU A 234 -2.70 22.91 3.82
CA GLU A 234 -1.72 24.01 3.93
C GLU A 234 -1.59 24.54 5.37
N VAL A 235 -2.73 24.77 6.05
CA VAL A 235 -2.74 25.13 7.47
C VAL A 235 -2.06 24.03 8.30
N TYR A 236 -2.42 22.76 8.10
CA TYR A 236 -1.80 21.64 8.81
C TYR A 236 -0.27 21.61 8.63
N ARG A 237 0.24 21.78 7.40
CA ARG A 237 1.71 21.83 7.17
C ARG A 237 2.37 23.01 7.87
N GLN A 238 1.68 24.15 7.97
CA GLN A 238 2.18 25.31 8.70
C GLN A 238 2.29 25.02 10.20
N GLU A 239 1.28 24.37 10.80
CA GLU A 239 1.31 23.93 12.20
C GLU A 239 2.46 22.96 12.48
N ILE A 240 2.73 22.01 11.56
CA ILE A 240 3.89 21.11 11.67
C ILE A 240 5.21 21.90 11.64
N LEU A 241 5.35 22.88 10.75
CA LEU A 241 6.54 23.73 10.68
C LEU A 241 6.75 24.54 11.96
N GLU A 242 5.68 25.12 12.51
CA GLU A 242 5.76 26.00 13.67
C GLU A 242 5.94 25.24 14.99
N HIS A 243 5.35 24.05 15.12
CA HIS A 243 5.26 23.35 16.40
C HIS A 243 6.06 22.06 16.47
N VAL A 244 6.13 21.28 15.39
CA VAL A 244 6.80 19.97 15.38
C VAL A 244 8.28 20.10 15.02
N VAL A 245 8.63 20.85 13.97
CA VAL A 245 10.03 21.02 13.53
C VAL A 245 10.97 21.50 14.65
N PRO A 246 10.60 22.47 15.51
CA PRO A 246 11.45 22.88 16.63
C PRO A 246 11.67 21.76 17.67
N VAL A 247 10.69 20.87 17.86
CA VAL A 247 10.82 19.71 18.75
C VAL A 247 11.74 18.67 18.14
N VAL A 248 11.59 18.37 16.85
CA VAL A 248 12.46 17.46 16.10
C VAL A 248 13.92 17.94 16.14
N ASN A 249 14.16 19.24 15.96
CA ASN A 249 15.52 19.81 16.08
C ASN A 249 16.14 19.58 17.47
N LYS A 250 15.34 19.69 18.55
CA LYS A 250 15.80 19.35 19.91
C LYS A 250 16.10 17.87 20.07
N LEU A 251 15.33 16.98 19.42
CA LEU A 251 15.58 15.54 19.42
C LEU A 251 16.88 15.20 18.67
N TYR A 252 17.15 15.82 17.52
CA TYR A 252 18.43 15.64 16.81
C TYR A 252 19.62 16.17 17.61
N GLN A 253 19.50 17.32 18.29
CA GLN A 253 20.57 17.78 19.17
C GLN A 253 20.81 16.79 20.31
N ARG A 254 19.75 16.29 20.95
CA ARG A 254 19.85 15.28 22.02
C ARG A 254 20.49 13.98 21.50
N GLN A 255 20.22 13.59 20.27
CA GLN A 255 20.87 12.45 19.62
C GLN A 255 22.36 12.73 19.39
N ALA A 256 22.72 13.89 18.84
CA ALA A 256 24.12 14.30 18.64
C ALA A 256 24.91 14.28 19.96
N ASP A 257 24.37 14.89 21.02
CA ASP A 257 24.97 14.91 22.36
C ASP A 257 25.15 13.49 22.91
N ARG A 258 24.11 12.65 22.77
CA ARG A 258 24.14 11.25 23.19
C ARG A 258 25.23 10.47 22.47
N LEU A 259 25.43 10.71 21.18
CA LEU A 259 26.48 10.08 20.37
C LEU A 259 27.86 10.72 20.53
N GLY A 260 27.94 11.92 21.13
CA GLY A 260 29.19 12.69 21.25
C GLY A 260 29.64 13.30 19.92
N LEU A 261 28.70 13.69 19.07
CA LEU A 261 28.93 14.32 17.78
C LEU A 261 28.62 15.82 17.87
N GLU A 262 29.43 16.65 17.21
CA GLU A 262 29.17 18.10 17.10
C GLU A 262 27.91 18.39 16.27
N SER A 263 27.70 17.60 15.21
CA SER A 263 26.50 17.63 14.36
C SER A 263 26.25 16.25 13.77
N LEU A 264 24.98 15.93 13.53
CA LEU A 264 24.60 14.73 12.79
C LEU A 264 24.82 14.96 11.29
N LYS A 265 25.45 13.98 10.63
CA LYS A 265 25.44 13.87 9.17
C LYS A 265 24.26 12.97 8.74
N PRO A 266 23.88 12.95 7.45
CA PRO A 266 22.80 12.07 6.98
C PRO A 266 22.98 10.61 7.40
N TYR A 267 24.21 10.08 7.34
CA TYR A 267 24.57 8.72 7.78
C TYR A 267 24.67 8.52 9.31
N ASP A 268 24.34 9.53 10.11
CA ASP A 268 24.22 9.41 11.57
C ASP A 268 22.75 9.41 12.04
N LEU A 269 21.78 9.77 11.17
CA LEU A 269 20.38 9.95 11.55
C LEU A 269 19.74 8.65 12.05
N GLU A 270 20.05 7.52 11.39
CA GLU A 270 19.51 6.21 11.74
C GLU A 270 20.21 5.54 12.93
N TYR A 271 21.30 6.10 13.46
CA TYR A 271 21.99 5.54 14.62
C TYR A 271 21.68 6.35 15.89
N LYS A 272 20.89 5.79 16.80
CA LYS A 272 20.28 6.53 17.91
C LYS A 272 21.08 6.44 19.22
N PHE A 273 21.79 5.34 19.49
CA PHE A 273 22.45 5.07 20.79
C PHE A 273 23.89 4.60 20.65
N LYS A 274 24.79 5.07 21.54
CA LYS A 274 26.22 4.67 21.56
C LYS A 274 26.46 3.16 21.64
N THR A 275 25.53 2.44 22.28
CA THR A 275 25.59 0.99 22.49
C THR A 275 24.86 0.20 21.40
N GLY A 276 24.63 0.80 20.22
CA GLY A 276 23.77 0.25 19.18
C GLY A 276 22.28 0.49 19.43
N ASN A 277 21.53 0.57 18.33
CA ASN A 277 20.07 0.60 18.32
C ASN A 277 19.47 -0.69 18.90
N ALA A 278 18.18 -0.65 19.25
CA ALA A 278 17.43 -1.88 19.50
C ALA A 278 17.39 -2.71 18.21
N MET A 279 17.62 -4.01 18.34
CA MET A 279 17.46 -4.99 17.27
C MET A 279 16.52 -6.09 17.78
N PRO A 280 15.60 -6.60 16.95
CA PRO A 280 14.78 -7.74 17.35
C PRO A 280 15.69 -8.93 17.69
N GLN A 281 15.27 -9.71 18.69
CA GLN A 281 15.99 -10.87 19.18
C GLN A 281 15.39 -12.13 18.57
N GLY A 282 16.19 -12.88 17.82
CA GLY A 282 15.79 -14.14 17.21
C GLY A 282 15.74 -14.10 15.69
N THR A 283 15.32 -15.22 15.09
CA THR A 283 15.10 -15.34 13.65
C THR A 283 13.78 -14.69 13.23
N PRO A 284 13.54 -14.42 11.92
CA PRO A 284 12.24 -13.95 11.44
C PRO A 284 11.05 -14.80 11.90
N GLU A 285 11.23 -16.12 12.00
CA GLU A 285 10.21 -17.05 12.49
C GLU A 285 9.94 -16.84 13.99
N GLU A 286 10.97 -16.57 14.79
CA GLU A 286 10.83 -16.26 16.21
C GLU A 286 10.16 -14.90 16.43
N ILE A 287 10.48 -13.90 15.59
CA ILE A 287 9.80 -12.59 15.57
C ILE A 287 8.31 -12.77 15.26
N LEU A 288 7.99 -13.56 14.23
CA LEU A 288 6.59 -13.85 13.89
C LEU A 288 5.88 -14.57 15.05
N ALA A 289 6.51 -15.56 15.67
CA ALA A 289 5.95 -16.26 16.82
C ALA A 289 5.71 -15.34 18.03
N ALA A 290 6.60 -14.36 18.27
CA ALA A 290 6.40 -13.31 19.26
C ALA A 290 5.19 -12.42 18.91
N GLY A 291 5.01 -12.09 17.63
CA GLY A 291 3.83 -11.37 17.13
C GLY A 291 2.53 -12.14 17.31
N VAL A 292 2.51 -13.45 17.00
CA VAL A 292 1.36 -14.33 17.26
C VAL A 292 1.00 -14.34 18.73
N LYS A 293 2.00 -14.52 19.61
CA LYS A 293 1.79 -14.48 21.06
C LYS A 293 1.23 -13.13 21.52
N MET A 294 1.80 -12.03 21.06
CA MET A 294 1.32 -10.68 21.36
C MET A 294 -0.15 -10.53 20.98
N TYR A 295 -0.54 -10.89 19.76
CA TYR A 295 -1.92 -10.72 19.29
C TYR A 295 -2.91 -11.64 20.00
N HIS A 296 -2.50 -12.82 20.46
CA HIS A 296 -3.31 -13.67 21.35
C HIS A 296 -3.52 -13.04 22.73
N GLU A 297 -2.50 -12.35 23.26
CA GLU A 297 -2.59 -11.66 24.55
C GLU A 297 -3.30 -10.31 24.47
N LEU A 298 -3.31 -9.67 23.30
CA LEU A 298 -3.90 -8.35 23.08
C LEU A 298 -5.43 -8.39 23.13
N SER A 299 -6.06 -9.27 22.34
CA SER A 299 -7.50 -9.52 22.41
C SER A 299 -7.91 -10.83 21.71
N PRO A 300 -9.12 -11.37 22.00
CA PRO A 300 -9.66 -12.51 21.27
C PRO A 300 -9.74 -12.28 19.75
N GLU A 301 -10.12 -11.07 19.34
CA GLU A 301 -10.29 -10.69 17.94
C GLU A 301 -8.94 -10.67 17.20
N THR A 302 -7.89 -10.11 17.80
CA THR A 302 -6.56 -10.15 17.19
C THR A 302 -5.94 -11.54 17.21
N GLY A 303 -6.31 -12.38 18.18
CA GLY A 303 -5.95 -13.80 18.21
C GLY A 303 -6.53 -14.58 17.02
N GLU A 304 -7.83 -14.44 16.77
CA GLU A 304 -8.49 -15.05 15.60
C GLU A 304 -7.88 -14.55 14.29
N PHE A 305 -7.65 -13.24 14.18
CA PHE A 305 -7.02 -12.62 13.02
C PHE A 305 -5.63 -13.20 12.73
N ILE A 306 -4.75 -13.25 13.72
CA ILE A 306 -3.37 -13.65 13.46
C ILE A 306 -3.28 -15.16 13.14
N ASP A 307 -4.13 -15.98 13.76
CA ASP A 307 -4.24 -17.40 13.44
C ASP A 307 -4.67 -17.58 11.98
N PHE A 308 -5.67 -16.80 11.53
CA PHE A 308 -6.10 -16.81 10.13
C PHE A 308 -4.95 -16.44 9.17
N MET A 309 -4.17 -15.42 9.49
CA MET A 309 -3.04 -14.98 8.65
C MET A 309 -1.95 -16.04 8.55
N VAL A 310 -1.58 -16.68 9.67
CA VAL A 310 -0.52 -17.69 9.73
C VAL A 310 -0.96 -19.01 9.09
N ASP A 311 -2.15 -19.52 9.44
CA ASP A 311 -2.66 -20.81 8.94
C ASP A 311 -2.83 -20.81 7.41
N ARG A 312 -3.08 -19.63 6.83
CA ARG A 312 -3.27 -19.44 5.39
C ARG A 312 -2.05 -18.89 4.66
N GLU A 313 -0.89 -18.75 5.31
CA GLU A 313 0.35 -18.27 4.70
C GLU A 313 0.21 -16.88 4.05
N LEU A 314 -0.50 -15.95 4.69
CA LEU A 314 -0.84 -14.63 4.17
C LEU A 314 0.20 -13.54 4.54
N LEU A 315 1.45 -13.94 4.70
CA LEU A 315 2.56 -13.12 5.19
C LEU A 315 3.83 -13.41 4.36
N ASP A 316 4.38 -12.45 3.62
CA ASP A 316 5.74 -12.54 3.04
C ASP A 316 6.64 -11.42 3.58
N LEU A 317 7.34 -11.75 4.67
CA LEU A 317 7.92 -10.73 5.55
C LEU A 317 9.40 -10.40 5.29
N VAL A 318 10.17 -11.34 4.74
CA VAL A 318 11.65 -11.26 4.71
C VAL A 318 12.17 -10.62 3.42
N THR A 319 13.23 -9.80 3.50
CA THR A 319 13.90 -9.25 2.31
C THR A 319 14.59 -10.35 1.49
N LYS A 320 14.46 -10.29 0.15
CA LYS A 320 15.00 -11.29 -0.78
C LYS A 320 15.50 -10.60 -2.06
N PRO A 321 16.47 -11.18 -2.80
CA PRO A 321 16.87 -10.66 -4.11
C PRO A 321 15.68 -10.57 -5.07
N GLY A 322 15.54 -9.43 -5.77
CA GLY A 322 14.43 -9.19 -6.70
C GLY A 322 13.07 -8.93 -6.03
N LYS A 323 12.99 -8.85 -4.71
CA LYS A 323 11.77 -8.44 -4.01
C LYS A 323 11.62 -6.91 -4.06
N ALA A 324 10.39 -6.43 -4.27
CA ALA A 324 10.07 -5.02 -4.24
C ALA A 324 10.37 -4.39 -2.86
N SER A 325 10.70 -3.11 -2.85
CA SER A 325 11.02 -2.37 -1.62
C SER A 325 9.74 -1.99 -0.84
N GLY A 326 9.89 -1.72 0.47
CA GLY A 326 8.82 -1.23 1.33
C GLY A 326 8.04 -2.33 2.07
N GLY A 327 6.87 -1.96 2.57
CA GLY A 327 5.86 -2.82 3.16
C GLY A 327 4.48 -2.40 2.66
N TYR A 328 3.53 -3.33 2.64
CA TYR A 328 2.14 -3.02 2.36
C TYR A 328 1.20 -4.11 2.91
N CYS A 329 -0.07 -3.74 3.03
CA CYS A 329 -1.18 -4.64 3.20
C CYS A 329 -2.15 -4.54 2.01
N THR A 330 -2.73 -5.67 1.61
CA THR A 330 -3.78 -5.72 0.57
C THR A 330 -4.84 -6.76 0.91
N TYR A 331 -5.86 -6.94 0.06
CA TYR A 331 -6.99 -7.82 0.29
C TYR A 331 -7.36 -8.62 -0.96
N LEU A 332 -7.67 -9.90 -0.79
CA LEU A 332 -8.14 -10.84 -1.81
C LEU A 332 -9.65 -11.11 -1.56
N PRO A 333 -10.57 -10.38 -2.20
CA PRO A 333 -11.99 -10.44 -1.90
C PRO A 333 -12.62 -11.84 -1.95
N ASP A 334 -12.36 -12.63 -3.00
CA ASP A 334 -12.98 -13.95 -3.19
C ASP A 334 -12.56 -14.96 -2.11
N TYR A 335 -11.44 -14.69 -1.44
CA TYR A 335 -10.90 -15.52 -0.37
C TYR A 335 -11.09 -14.93 1.03
N GLU A 336 -11.68 -13.74 1.10
CA GLU A 336 -11.85 -12.95 2.31
C GLU A 336 -10.54 -12.84 3.11
N ALA A 337 -9.44 -12.60 2.40
CA ALA A 337 -8.08 -12.76 2.93
C ALA A 337 -7.26 -11.46 2.81
N PRO A 338 -6.86 -10.85 3.94
CA PRO A 338 -5.80 -9.84 3.95
C PRO A 338 -4.46 -10.48 3.58
N PHE A 339 -3.49 -9.69 3.13
CA PHE A 339 -2.12 -10.14 2.89
C PHE A 339 -1.12 -9.08 3.35
N ILE A 340 -0.09 -9.49 4.10
CA ILE A 340 0.98 -8.59 4.55
C ILE A 340 2.27 -8.89 3.78
N PHE A 341 2.87 -7.83 3.26
CA PHE A 341 4.17 -7.83 2.63
C PHE A 341 5.12 -6.90 3.39
N SER A 342 6.34 -7.35 3.66
CA SER A 342 7.39 -6.49 4.24
C SER A 342 8.79 -6.93 3.83
N ASN A 343 9.82 -6.21 4.28
CA ASN A 343 11.23 -6.50 3.99
C ASN A 343 12.07 -6.54 5.28
N PHE A 344 11.91 -7.58 6.10
CA PHE A 344 12.69 -7.78 7.32
C PHE A 344 14.17 -7.85 6.99
N ASN A 345 14.96 -7.04 7.68
CA ASN A 345 16.39 -6.88 7.46
C ASN A 345 17.21 -6.93 8.77
N GLY A 346 16.57 -7.28 9.89
CA GLY A 346 17.19 -7.45 11.20
C GLY A 346 17.27 -6.15 12.02
N THR A 347 16.52 -5.11 11.65
CA THR A 347 16.47 -3.85 12.39
C THR A 347 15.17 -3.71 13.17
N ALA A 348 15.06 -2.69 14.03
CA ALA A 348 13.80 -2.41 14.72
C ALA A 348 12.61 -2.20 13.77
N ALA A 349 12.89 -1.75 12.54
CA ALA A 349 11.88 -1.55 11.50
C ALA A 349 11.13 -2.85 11.13
N ASP A 350 11.70 -4.02 11.41
CA ASP A 350 11.02 -5.31 11.20
C ASP A 350 9.77 -5.42 12.10
N VAL A 351 9.86 -4.93 13.33
CA VAL A 351 8.72 -4.92 14.27
C VAL A 351 7.78 -3.77 13.94
N ASP A 352 8.31 -2.61 13.54
CA ASP A 352 7.51 -1.45 13.11
C ASP A 352 6.61 -1.83 11.94
N VAL A 353 7.19 -2.39 10.86
CA VAL A 353 6.41 -2.79 9.67
C VAL A 353 5.46 -3.96 9.97
N LEU A 354 5.86 -4.92 10.80
CA LEU A 354 4.96 -6.01 11.20
C LEU A 354 3.71 -5.48 11.90
N THR A 355 3.87 -4.56 12.85
CA THR A 355 2.75 -4.00 13.63
C THR A 355 1.93 -3.03 12.79
N HIS A 356 2.57 -2.21 11.96
CA HIS A 356 1.92 -1.30 11.02
C HIS A 356 1.01 -2.06 10.04
N GLU A 357 1.56 -3.01 9.28
CA GLU A 357 0.79 -3.73 8.26
C GLU A 357 -0.25 -4.66 8.89
N ALA A 358 0.01 -5.18 10.10
CA ALA A 358 -1.00 -5.94 10.83
C ALA A 358 -2.16 -5.06 11.30
N GLY A 359 -1.97 -3.76 11.54
CA GLY A 359 -3.06 -2.82 11.80
C GLY A 359 -3.98 -2.65 10.59
N HIS A 360 -3.41 -2.50 9.38
CA HIS A 360 -4.18 -2.51 8.13
C HIS A 360 -4.89 -3.86 7.93
N ALA A 361 -4.16 -4.97 8.05
CA ALA A 361 -4.70 -6.31 7.84
C ALA A 361 -5.83 -6.65 8.84
N PHE A 362 -5.69 -6.22 10.10
CA PHE A 362 -6.73 -6.40 11.10
C PHE A 362 -7.97 -5.55 10.79
N GLN A 363 -7.81 -4.30 10.34
CA GLN A 363 -8.94 -3.47 9.93
C GLN A 363 -9.75 -4.14 8.81
N VAL A 364 -9.10 -4.57 7.73
CA VAL A 364 -9.82 -5.21 6.63
C VAL A 364 -10.38 -6.57 7.03
N PHE A 365 -9.68 -7.34 7.87
CA PHE A 365 -10.20 -8.60 8.43
C PHE A 365 -11.53 -8.40 9.18
N GLN A 366 -11.64 -7.31 9.94
CA GLN A 366 -12.87 -6.95 10.65
C GLN A 366 -13.92 -6.28 9.76
N SER A 367 -13.55 -5.93 8.52
CA SER A 367 -14.42 -5.24 7.55
C SER A 367 -14.86 -6.15 6.40
N ARG A 368 -14.52 -7.45 6.43
CA ARG A 368 -14.85 -8.43 5.36
C ARG A 368 -16.36 -8.61 5.13
N TRP A 369 -17.18 -8.23 6.10
CA TRP A 369 -18.64 -8.20 5.94
C TRP A 369 -19.11 -7.12 4.95
N ILE A 370 -18.27 -6.12 4.64
CA ILE A 370 -18.52 -5.12 3.60
C ILE A 370 -18.15 -5.73 2.25
N GLN A 371 -19.18 -6.04 1.46
CA GLN A 371 -19.02 -6.69 0.14
C GLN A 371 -18.83 -5.68 -1.00
N THR A 372 -19.03 -4.39 -0.72
CA THR A 372 -18.82 -3.28 -1.66
C THR A 372 -17.33 -2.98 -1.80
N PRO A 373 -16.69 -3.29 -2.94
CA PRO A 373 -15.24 -3.19 -3.10
C PRO A 373 -14.68 -1.80 -2.78
N GLU A 374 -15.43 -0.75 -3.14
CA GLU A 374 -15.04 0.65 -2.95
C GLU A 374 -14.96 1.07 -1.47
N CYS A 375 -15.60 0.31 -0.57
CA CYS A 375 -15.81 0.70 0.83
C CYS A 375 -15.26 -0.31 1.85
N VAL A 376 -14.61 -1.39 1.41
CA VAL A 376 -13.99 -2.36 2.32
C VAL A 376 -12.81 -1.75 3.09
N TRP A 377 -12.14 -0.78 2.46
CA TRP A 377 -11.14 0.09 3.06
C TRP A 377 -11.70 1.52 3.20
N PRO A 378 -11.34 2.26 4.25
CA PRO A 378 -11.54 3.70 4.26
C PRO A 378 -10.54 4.40 3.31
N THR A 379 -10.57 5.74 3.24
CA THR A 379 -9.57 6.50 2.46
C THR A 379 -8.18 6.40 3.10
N PHE A 380 -7.12 6.63 2.31
CA PHE A 380 -5.74 6.34 2.73
C PHE A 380 -5.33 6.95 4.07
N GLU A 381 -5.60 8.23 4.32
CA GLU A 381 -5.27 8.84 5.61
C GLU A 381 -6.00 8.18 6.80
N SER A 382 -7.20 7.64 6.59
CA SER A 382 -7.94 6.90 7.59
C SER A 382 -7.42 5.48 7.74
N CYS A 383 -6.98 4.83 6.66
CA CYS A 383 -6.27 3.55 6.75
C CYS A 383 -5.07 3.68 7.69
N GLU A 384 -4.28 4.75 7.54
CA GLU A 384 -3.09 5.02 8.36
C GLU A 384 -3.39 5.23 9.85
N ILE A 385 -4.64 5.51 10.24
CA ILE A 385 -5.03 5.52 11.66
C ILE A 385 -4.89 4.11 12.25
N HIS A 386 -5.33 3.08 11.53
CA HIS A 386 -5.35 1.70 12.02
C HIS A 386 -3.93 1.15 12.15
N SER A 387 -3.11 1.34 11.12
CA SER A 387 -1.73 0.89 11.10
C SER A 387 -0.87 1.58 12.15
N MET A 388 -0.81 2.91 12.13
CA MET A 388 0.04 3.67 13.07
C MET A 388 -0.45 3.55 14.51
N SER A 389 -1.77 3.40 14.75
CA SER A 389 -2.25 3.13 16.11
C SER A 389 -1.88 1.74 16.58
N MET A 390 -1.85 0.74 15.69
CA MET A 390 -1.46 -0.63 16.05
C MET A 390 -0.01 -0.70 16.54
N GLU A 391 0.91 0.08 15.94
CA GLU A 391 2.30 0.21 16.42
C GLU A 391 2.34 0.57 17.92
N PHE A 392 1.50 1.52 18.36
CA PHE A 392 1.41 1.94 19.76
C PHE A 392 0.58 0.99 20.63
N LEU A 393 -0.43 0.30 20.09
CA LEU A 393 -1.18 -0.71 20.84
C LEU A 393 -0.33 -1.94 21.14
N ALA A 394 0.63 -2.26 20.27
CA ALA A 394 1.60 -3.33 20.46
C ALA A 394 2.67 -3.01 21.53
N TRP A 395 2.82 -1.74 21.92
CA TRP A 395 3.91 -1.26 22.77
C TRP A 395 4.11 -2.02 24.10
N PRO A 396 3.05 -2.47 24.82
CA PRO A 396 3.21 -3.28 26.04
C PRO A 396 3.95 -4.60 25.85
N TRP A 397 4.04 -5.11 24.61
CA TRP A 397 4.67 -6.39 24.27
C TRP A 397 6.03 -6.26 23.60
N MET A 398 6.60 -5.05 23.51
CA MET A 398 7.91 -4.84 22.87
C MET A 398 9.05 -5.63 23.52
N GLU A 399 8.90 -6.01 24.79
CA GLU A 399 9.83 -6.92 25.47
C GLU A 399 9.91 -8.30 24.83
N LEU A 400 8.83 -8.78 24.19
CA LEU A 400 8.84 -10.05 23.45
C LEU A 400 9.81 -10.01 22.27
N PHE A 401 9.96 -8.85 21.62
CA PHE A 401 10.81 -8.69 20.44
C PHE A 401 12.22 -8.22 20.80
N PHE A 402 12.36 -7.29 21.74
CA PHE A 402 13.63 -6.59 22.01
C PHE A 402 14.31 -7.03 23.32
N GLY A 403 13.60 -7.76 24.20
CA GLY A 403 14.11 -8.22 25.49
C GLY A 403 14.76 -7.10 26.30
N SER A 404 16.02 -7.27 26.69
CA SER A 404 16.77 -6.25 27.45
C SER A 404 16.98 -4.91 26.72
N GLN A 405 16.73 -4.86 25.40
CA GLN A 405 16.89 -3.65 24.58
C GLN A 405 15.60 -2.83 24.46
N THR A 406 14.49 -3.25 25.06
CA THR A 406 13.18 -2.61 24.95
C THR A 406 13.20 -1.11 25.27
N LEU A 407 14.01 -0.65 26.23
CA LEU A 407 14.09 0.78 26.56
C LEU A 407 14.82 1.64 25.51
N LYS A 408 15.48 1.02 24.52
CA LYS A 408 16.11 1.70 23.37
C LYS A 408 15.18 1.77 22.15
N TYR A 409 14.13 0.94 22.13
CA TYR A 409 13.04 1.06 21.18
C TYR A 409 12.13 2.19 21.67
#